data_AF-A0A1G7DTS5-F1
#
_entry.id   AF-A0A1G7DTS5-F1
#
_cell.length_a   1.000
_cell.length_b   1.000
_cell.length_c   1.000
_cell.angle_alpha   90.00
_cell.angle_beta   90.00
_cell.angle_gamma   90.00
#
_symmetry.space_group_name_H-M   'P 1'
#
loop_
_entity.id
_entity.type
_entity.pdbx_description
1 polymer ?
#
loop_
_entity_poly.entity_id
_entity_poly.type
_entity_poly.pdbx_seq_one_letter_code
_entity_poly.pdbx_strand_id
1 'polypeptide(L)'
;MKPFLALLLTLLLYGLLSALWPQGAMAPDLFLVLALGYAARRPFYLGLPVAFALGLLQDLLGYGLLGLHAVGLVLAAYAFYAASRRLAPEGYLPLLSAFLWAFFAKWLGYFLVAYWLRLDLPPLLLRDIFLEGLFTLPFYLLALRLGKPA
;
A
#
# COMPACT_ATOMS: atom_id res chain seq x y z
N MET A 1 14.92 15.12 -0.22
CA MET A 1 14.17 15.74 0.90
C MET A 1 12.71 15.30 0.95
N LYS A 2 11.88 15.55 -0.08
CA LYS A 2 10.45 15.16 -0.10
C LYS A 2 10.13 13.67 0.19
N PRO A 3 10.80 12.65 -0.41
CA PRO A 3 10.46 11.25 -0.15
C PRO A 3 10.90 10.77 1.23
N PHE A 4 12.00 11.30 1.76
CA PHE A 4 12.47 11.00 3.11
C PHE A 4 11.51 11.53 4.18
N LEU A 5 11.01 12.77 3.99
CA LEU A 5 9.97 13.33 4.85
C LEU A 5 8.67 12.51 4.79
N ALA A 6 8.27 12.05 3.61
CA ALA A 6 7.11 11.17 3.47
C ALA A 6 7.30 9.85 4.22
N LEU A 7 8.49 9.25 4.13
CA LEU A 7 8.84 8.06 4.91
C LEU A 7 8.78 8.33 6.41
N LEU A 8 9.40 9.41 6.90
CA LEU A 8 9.39 9.75 8.33
C LEU A 8 7.97 9.98 8.84
N LEU A 9 7.14 10.67 8.06
CA LEU A 9 5.73 10.88 8.38
C LEU A 9 4.96 9.55 8.40
N THR A 10 5.19 8.67 7.42
CA THR A 10 4.61 7.32 7.41
C THR A 10 5.00 6.54 8.66
N LEU A 11 6.27 6.57 9.07
CA LEU A 11 6.75 5.89 10.28
C LEU A 11 6.11 6.46 11.55
N LEU A 12 6.02 7.78 11.67
CA LEU A 12 5.39 8.45 12.80
C LEU A 12 3.90 8.09 12.89
N LEU A 13 3.17 8.17 11.78
CA LEU A 13 1.75 7.85 11.73
C LEU A 13 1.50 6.35 11.92
N TYR A 14 2.35 5.48 11.38
CA TYR A 14 2.29 4.04 11.61
C TYR A 14 2.46 3.71 13.10
N GLY A 15 3.47 4.31 13.75
CA GLY A 15 3.66 4.19 15.20
C GLY A 15 2.45 4.69 15.99
N LEU A 16 1.94 5.88 15.65
CA LEU A 16 0.77 6.46 16.32
C LEU A 16 -0.48 5.59 16.17
N LEU A 17 -0.75 5.09 14.96
CA LEU A 17 -1.87 4.18 14.71
C LEU A 17 -1.67 2.86 15.44
N SER A 18 -0.45 2.30 15.46
CA SER A 18 -0.20 1.06 16.21
C SER A 18 -0.48 1.20 17.71
N ALA A 19 -0.31 2.40 18.28
CA ALA A 19 -0.57 2.68 19.68
C ALA A 19 -2.03 3.05 20.00
N LEU A 20 -2.71 3.78 19.10
CA LEU A 20 -4.02 4.37 19.37
C LEU A 20 -5.19 3.69 18.65
N TRP A 21 -4.91 2.90 17.60
CA TRP A 21 -5.97 2.26 16.82
C TRP A 21 -6.67 1.15 17.62
N PRO A 22 -8.00 1.00 17.52
CA PRO A 22 -8.72 -0.03 18.24
C PRO A 22 -8.15 -1.43 17.96
N GLN A 23 -7.88 -2.18 19.02
CA GLN A 23 -7.38 -3.56 18.89
C GLN A 23 -8.41 -4.42 18.14
N GLY A 24 -7.91 -5.24 17.21
CA GLY A 24 -8.75 -6.10 16.37
C GLY A 24 -9.45 -5.39 15.20
N ALA A 25 -9.34 -4.06 15.08
CA ALA A 25 -9.81 -3.35 13.89
C ALA A 25 -8.69 -3.27 12.84
N MET A 26 -9.04 -3.47 11.56
CA MET A 26 -8.09 -3.19 10.48
C MET A 26 -7.70 -1.72 10.46
N ALA A 27 -6.40 -1.46 10.40
CA ALA A 27 -5.82 -0.12 10.29
C ALA A 27 -5.56 0.24 8.82
N PRO A 28 -5.46 1.53 8.46
CA PRO A 28 -5.06 1.93 7.12
C PRO A 28 -3.62 1.50 6.80
N ASP A 29 -3.39 1.07 5.56
CA ASP A 29 -2.07 0.67 5.07
C ASP A 29 -1.29 1.88 4.54
N LEU A 30 -0.56 2.53 5.45
CA LEU A 30 0.26 3.70 5.12
C LEU A 30 1.48 3.37 4.25
N PHE A 31 1.94 2.12 4.25
CA PHE A 31 3.06 1.69 3.40
C PHE A 31 2.60 1.51 1.95
N LEU A 32 1.39 0.99 1.73
CA LEU A 32 0.74 1.01 0.42
C LEU A 32 0.63 2.43 -0.11
N VAL A 33 0.14 3.38 0.70
CA VAL A 33 0.02 4.79 0.31
C VAL A 33 1.38 5.37 -0.10
N LEU A 34 2.43 5.12 0.69
CA LEU A 34 3.77 5.59 0.39
C LEU A 34 4.33 4.97 -0.90
N ALA A 35 4.15 3.65 -1.09
CA ALA A 35 4.59 2.93 -2.28
C ALA A 35 3.90 3.45 -3.55
N LEU A 36 2.57 3.61 -3.53
CA LEU A 36 1.81 4.13 -4.67
C LEU A 36 2.12 5.60 -4.94
N GLY A 37 2.24 6.41 -3.90
CA GLY A 37 2.67 7.80 -4.03
C GLY A 37 4.06 7.90 -4.66
N TYR A 38 5.00 7.03 -4.29
CA TYR A 38 6.32 6.99 -4.91
C TYR A 38 6.23 6.53 -6.37
N ALA A 39 5.48 5.46 -6.64
CA ALA A 39 5.28 4.92 -7.99
C ALA A 39 4.68 5.95 -8.95
N ALA A 40 3.69 6.73 -8.49
CA ALA A 40 3.02 7.78 -9.27
C ALA A 40 3.94 8.93 -9.71
N ARG A 41 5.08 9.14 -9.03
CA ARG A 41 5.99 10.28 -9.27
C ARG A 41 7.30 9.88 -9.93
N ARG A 42 7.49 8.60 -10.24
CA ARG A 42 8.73 8.06 -10.78
C ARG A 42 8.50 7.39 -12.12
N PRO A 43 9.55 7.29 -12.95
CA PRO A 43 9.51 6.48 -14.16
C PRO A 43 8.99 5.06 -13.87
N PHE A 44 8.36 4.46 -14.87
CA PHE A 44 7.81 3.11 -14.77
C PHE A 44 8.83 2.12 -14.22
N TYR A 45 8.34 1.20 -13.41
CA TYR A 45 9.10 0.12 -12.76
C TYR A 45 10.11 0.53 -11.69
N LEU A 46 10.56 1.80 -11.62
CA LEU A 46 11.42 2.27 -10.52
C LEU A 46 10.68 2.31 -9.16
N GLY A 47 9.35 2.32 -9.16
CA GLY A 47 8.54 2.15 -7.95
C GLY A 47 8.57 0.72 -7.38
N LEU A 48 8.86 -0.30 -8.20
CA LEU A 48 8.87 -1.70 -7.75
C LEU A 48 9.94 -2.00 -6.70
N PRO A 49 11.24 -1.69 -6.91
CA PRO A 49 12.26 -1.97 -5.89
C PRO A 49 12.02 -1.17 -4.61
N VAL A 50 11.43 0.03 -4.71
CA VAL A 50 11.07 0.82 -3.53
C VAL A 50 9.89 0.20 -2.78
N ALA A 51 8.85 -0.25 -3.49
CA ALA A 51 7.73 -0.97 -2.89
C ALA A 51 8.21 -2.25 -2.17
N PHE A 52 9.14 -2.99 -2.78
CA PHE A 52 9.76 -4.16 -2.15
C PHE A 52 10.48 -3.80 -0.85
N ALA A 53 11.35 -2.78 -0.88
CA ALA A 53 12.09 -2.32 0.30
C ALA A 53 11.16 -1.80 1.41
N LEU A 54 10.11 -1.07 1.05
CA LEU A 54 9.09 -0.61 1.99
C LEU A 54 8.34 -1.76 2.64
N GLY A 55 8.02 -2.82 1.88
CA GLY A 55 7.34 -3.98 2.44
C GLY A 55 8.25 -4.78 3.38
N LEU A 56 9.54 -4.92 3.07
CA LEU A 56 10.50 -5.49 4.01
C LEU A 56 10.60 -4.67 5.31
N LEU A 57 10.60 -3.34 5.19
CA LEU A 57 10.60 -2.46 6.36
C LEU A 57 9.31 -2.63 7.18
N GLN A 58 8.15 -2.77 6.52
CA GLN A 58 6.87 -3.02 7.17
C GLN A 58 6.86 -4.38 7.89
N ASP A 59 7.39 -5.43 7.26
CA ASP A 59 7.57 -6.74 7.88
C ASP A 59 8.41 -6.62 9.17
N LEU A 60 9.55 -5.90 9.11
CA LEU A 60 10.43 -5.70 10.27
C LEU A 60 9.74 -4.92 11.41
N LEU A 61 9.02 -3.85 11.09
CA LEU A 61 8.35 -3.01 12.09
C LEU A 61 7.16 -3.69 12.74
N GLY A 62 6.44 -4.51 11.96
CA GLY A 62 5.29 -5.28 12.44
C GLY A 62 5.66 -6.62 13.08
N TYR A 63 6.95 -6.94 13.23
CA TYR A 63 7.43 -8.26 13.63
C TYR A 63 6.83 -9.40 12.79
N GLY A 64 6.57 -9.12 11.52
CA GLY A 64 5.94 -10.01 10.55
C GLY A 64 6.94 -10.91 9.84
N LEU A 65 6.40 -11.83 9.04
CA LEU A 65 7.18 -12.69 8.18
C LEU A 65 7.84 -11.87 7.06
N LEU A 66 9.18 -11.88 7.01
CA LEU A 66 9.95 -11.19 5.98
C LEU A 66 9.54 -11.63 4.56
N GLY A 67 9.19 -10.66 3.73
CA GLY A 67 8.82 -10.85 2.33
C GLY A 67 7.31 -10.86 2.07
N LEU A 68 6.48 -10.99 3.11
CA LEU A 68 5.02 -11.05 2.97
C LEU A 68 4.46 -9.72 2.46
N HIS A 69 4.72 -8.61 3.16
CA HIS A 69 4.32 -7.29 2.69
C HIS A 69 5.15 -6.86 1.47
N ALA A 70 6.41 -7.29 1.36
CA ALA A 70 7.26 -6.96 0.22
C ALA A 70 6.66 -7.42 -1.13
N VAL A 71 6.21 -8.68 -1.23
CA VAL A 71 5.56 -9.19 -2.44
C VAL A 71 4.22 -8.49 -2.68
N GLY A 72 3.42 -8.27 -1.63
CA GLY A 72 2.16 -7.54 -1.71
C GLY A 72 2.35 -6.14 -2.31
N LEU A 73 3.27 -5.34 -1.77
CA LEU A 73 3.50 -3.97 -2.25
C LEU A 73 4.11 -3.94 -3.65
N VAL A 74 4.93 -4.91 -4.04
CA VAL A 74 5.44 -5.02 -5.42
C VAL A 74 4.29 -5.27 -6.39
N LEU A 75 3.40 -6.23 -6.11
CA LEU A 75 2.23 -6.49 -6.95
C LEU A 75 1.29 -5.29 -7.00
N ALA A 76 1.11 -4.59 -5.87
CA ALA A 76 0.33 -3.36 -5.81
C ALA A 76 0.90 -2.28 -6.73
N ALA A 77 2.20 -2.01 -6.66
CA ALA A 77 2.87 -1.03 -7.51
C ALA A 77 2.84 -1.44 -9.00
N TYR A 78 2.97 -2.73 -9.30
CA TYR A 78 2.84 -3.24 -10.66
C TYR A 78 1.43 -3.07 -11.23
N ALA A 79 0.40 -3.44 -10.45
CA ALA A 79 -1.00 -3.28 -10.85
C ALA A 79 -1.38 -1.80 -10.98
N PHE A 80 -0.87 -0.94 -10.10
CA PHE A 80 -1.01 0.50 -10.20
C PHE A 80 -0.47 1.02 -11.53
N TYR A 81 0.76 0.65 -11.89
CA TYR A 81 1.35 0.99 -13.18
C TYR A 81 0.50 0.50 -14.36
N ALA A 82 0.01 -0.74 -14.31
CA ALA A 82 -0.85 -1.29 -15.36
C ALA A 82 -2.18 -0.52 -15.50
N ALA A 83 -2.81 -0.17 -14.38
CA ALA A 83 -4.06 0.59 -14.36
C ALA A 83 -3.85 2.03 -14.86
N SER A 84 -2.81 2.72 -14.38
CA SER A 84 -2.49 4.09 -14.79
C SER A 84 -2.16 4.22 -16.28
N ARG A 85 -1.71 3.15 -16.96
CA ARG A 85 -1.53 3.15 -18.43
C ARG A 85 -2.83 3.12 -19.22
N ARG A 86 -3.88 2.55 -18.64
CA ARG A 86 -5.14 2.26 -19.33
C ARG A 86 -6.23 3.29 -19.04
N LEU A 87 -6.05 4.08 -17.99
CA LEU A 87 -7.03 5.04 -17.51
C LEU A 87 -6.62 6.46 -17.93
N ALA A 88 -7.60 7.26 -18.36
CA ALA A 88 -7.38 8.68 -18.63
C ALA A 88 -6.87 9.38 -17.35
N PRO A 89 -5.91 10.32 -17.45
CA PRO A 89 -5.28 10.93 -16.28
C PRO A 89 -6.20 11.87 -15.50
N GLU A 90 -7.38 12.19 -16.03
CA GLU A 90 -8.29 13.18 -15.46
C GLU A 90 -9.51 12.54 -14.79
N GLY A 91 -9.81 13.00 -13.58
CA GLY A 91 -11.01 12.61 -12.83
C GLY A 91 -10.76 11.66 -11.66
N TYR A 92 -11.78 11.53 -10.82
CA TYR A 92 -11.73 10.70 -9.61
C TYR A 92 -11.85 9.20 -9.92
N LEU A 93 -12.58 8.82 -10.98
CA LEU A 93 -12.79 7.42 -11.35
C LEU A 93 -11.47 6.71 -11.72
N PRO A 94 -10.60 7.27 -12.59
CA PRO A 94 -9.27 6.71 -12.85
C PRO A 94 -8.43 6.50 -11.59
N LEU A 95 -8.44 7.47 -10.66
CA LEU A 95 -7.66 7.40 -9.43
C LEU A 95 -8.16 6.29 -8.51
N LEU A 96 -9.49 6.18 -8.37
CA LEU A 96 -10.13 5.12 -7.58
C LEU A 96 -9.87 3.75 -8.20
N SER A 97 -10.02 3.62 -9.52
CA SER A 97 -9.73 2.37 -10.22
C SER A 97 -8.26 1.95 -10.04
N ALA A 98 -7.30 2.87 -10.22
CA ALA A 98 -5.88 2.56 -10.01
C ALA A 98 -5.58 2.11 -8.57
N PHE A 99 -6.22 2.74 -7.57
CA PHE A 99 -6.13 2.32 -6.18
C PHE A 99 -6.72 0.93 -5.97
N LEU A 100 -7.92 0.66 -6.46
CA LEU A 100 -8.58 -0.65 -6.30
C LEU A 100 -7.74 -1.76 -6.92
N TRP A 101 -7.22 -1.57 -8.14
CA TRP A 101 -6.32 -2.52 -8.78
C TRP A 101 -5.08 -2.79 -7.93
N ALA A 102 -4.44 -1.75 -7.41
CA ALA A 102 -3.28 -1.89 -6.53
C ALA A 102 -3.61 -2.60 -5.21
N PHE A 103 -4.73 -2.23 -4.59
CA PHE A 103 -5.18 -2.76 -3.32
C PHE A 103 -5.50 -4.26 -3.41
N PHE A 104 -6.23 -4.68 -4.44
CA PHE A 104 -6.51 -6.11 -4.65
C PHE A 104 -5.25 -6.88 -5.04
N ALA A 105 -4.34 -6.29 -5.82
CA ALA A 105 -3.06 -6.92 -6.14
C ALA A 105 -2.16 -7.07 -4.91
N LYS A 106 -2.21 -6.13 -3.95
CA LYS A 106 -1.53 -6.26 -2.65
C LYS A 106 -1.99 -7.52 -1.92
N TRP A 107 -3.31 -7.67 -1.76
CA TRP A 107 -3.91 -8.81 -1.10
C TRP A 107 -3.64 -10.12 -1.84
N LEU A 108 -3.68 -10.12 -3.18
CA LEU A 108 -3.27 -11.27 -3.98
C LEU A 108 -1.82 -11.68 -3.69
N GLY A 109 -0.90 -10.72 -3.59
CA GLY A 109 0.50 -10.99 -3.27
C GLY A 109 0.69 -11.56 -1.87
N TYR A 110 -0.02 -11.00 -0.89
CA TYR A 110 -0.07 -11.54 0.46
C TYR A 110 -0.56 -12.99 0.47
N PHE A 111 -1.70 -13.26 -0.17
CA PHE A 111 -2.27 -14.62 -0.23
C PHE A 111 -1.39 -15.60 -1.00
N LEU A 112 -0.69 -15.15 -2.03
CA LEU A 112 0.23 -15.98 -2.80
C LEU A 112 1.40 -16.44 -1.93
N VAL A 113 2.01 -15.53 -1.15
CA VAL A 113 3.09 -15.88 -0.22
C VAL A 113 2.57 -16.77 0.90
N ALA A 114 1.42 -16.43 1.49
CA ALA A 114 0.83 -17.23 2.54
C ALA A 114 0.49 -18.66 2.07
N TYR A 115 -0.07 -18.80 0.87
CA TYR A 115 -0.32 -20.09 0.24
C TYR A 115 0.97 -20.86 -0.03
N TRP A 116 1.98 -20.20 -0.61
CA TRP A 116 3.28 -20.81 -0.94
C TRP A 116 3.97 -21.39 0.30
N LEU A 117 3.93 -20.63 1.39
CA LEU A 117 4.54 -21.02 2.66
C LEU A 117 3.60 -21.86 3.54
N ARG A 118 2.39 -22.17 3.06
CA ARG A 118 1.37 -22.95 3.77
C ARG A 118 1.08 -22.38 5.16
N LEU A 119 0.99 -21.07 5.26
CA LEU A 119 0.65 -20.39 6.51
C LEU A 119 -0.82 -20.59 6.83
N ASP A 120 -1.13 -20.71 8.12
CA ASP A 120 -2.48 -20.59 8.60
C ASP A 120 -2.93 -19.14 8.40
N LEU A 121 -3.83 -18.94 7.44
CA LEU A 121 -4.39 -17.62 7.21
C LEU A 121 -5.23 -17.21 8.43
N PRO A 122 -5.04 -16.00 8.97
CA PRO A 122 -5.97 -15.49 9.97
C PRO A 122 -7.39 -15.50 9.37
N PRO A 123 -8.43 -15.66 10.19
CA PRO A 123 -9.82 -15.63 9.73
C PRO A 123 -10.18 -14.22 9.26
N LEU A 124 -9.71 -13.85 8.08
CA LEU A 124 -9.97 -12.57 7.44
C LEU A 124 -11.41 -12.56 6.99
N LEU A 125 -12.23 -11.74 7.63
CA LEU A 125 -13.57 -11.47 7.14
C LEU A 125 -13.44 -10.57 5.90
N LEU A 126 -14.34 -10.74 4.93
CA LEU A 126 -14.45 -9.79 3.80
C LEU A 126 -14.59 -8.34 4.29
N ARG A 127 -15.19 -8.17 5.47
CA ARG A 127 -15.26 -6.90 6.20
C ARG A 127 -13.89 -6.30 6.50
N ASP A 128 -12.91 -7.09 6.90
CA ASP A 128 -11.59 -6.59 7.30
C ASP A 128 -10.85 -6.03 6.10
N ILE A 129 -10.84 -6.78 4.98
CA ILE A 129 -10.29 -6.33 3.70
C ILE A 129 -11.00 -5.04 3.25
N PHE A 130 -12.33 -4.99 3.33
CA PHE A 130 -13.07 -3.80 2.96
C PHE A 130 -12.73 -2.58 3.84
N LEU A 131 -12.66 -2.76 5.16
CA LEU A 131 -12.33 -1.69 6.11
C LEU A 131 -10.91 -1.17 5.89
N GLU A 132 -9.94 -2.05 5.68
CA GLU A 132 -8.57 -1.62 5.38
C GLU A 132 -8.52 -0.74 4.12
N GLY A 133 -9.18 -1.16 3.04
CA GLY A 133 -9.28 -0.37 1.81
C GLY A 133 -9.98 0.98 2.03
N LEU A 134 -11.08 0.97 2.78
CA LEU A 134 -11.86 2.17 3.12
C LEU A 134 -11.02 3.18 3.92
N PHE A 135 -10.27 2.71 4.92
CA PHE A 135 -9.42 3.59 5.73
C PHE A 135 -8.18 4.05 4.97
N THR A 136 -7.64 3.25 4.05
CA THR A 136 -6.43 3.58 3.28
C THR A 136 -6.70 4.60 2.17
N LEU A 137 -7.88 4.54 1.54
CA LEU A 137 -8.24 5.37 0.39
C LEU A 137 -8.09 6.89 0.65
N PRO A 138 -8.58 7.48 1.77
CA PRO A 138 -8.39 8.90 2.07
C PRO A 138 -6.92 9.33 2.10
N PHE A 139 -6.05 8.52 2.70
CA PHE A 139 -4.61 8.80 2.75
C PHE A 139 -3.97 8.74 1.36
N TYR A 140 -4.37 7.79 0.52
CA TYR A 140 -3.93 7.72 -0.86
C TYR A 140 -4.35 8.96 -1.67
N LEU A 141 -5.61 9.37 -1.57
CA LEU A 141 -6.11 10.56 -2.26
C LEU A 141 -5.38 11.83 -1.80
N LEU A 142 -5.14 11.96 -0.49
CA LEU A 142 -4.37 13.05 0.09
C LEU A 142 -2.92 13.05 -0.42
N ALA A 143 -2.26 11.89 -0.41
CA ALA A 143 -0.88 11.74 -0.87
C ALA A 143 -0.73 12.15 -2.33
N LEU A 144 -1.68 11.80 -3.21
CA LEU A 144 -1.66 12.23 -4.61
C LEU A 144 -1.87 13.73 -4.77
N ARG A 145 -2.80 14.33 -4.02
CA ARG A 145 -3.05 15.78 -4.07
C ARG A 145 -1.82 16.58 -3.66
N LEU A 146 -1.16 16.21 -2.57
CA LEU A 146 0.08 16.84 -2.10
C LEU A 146 1.28 16.59 -3.02
N GLY A 147 1.14 15.65 -3.97
CA GLY A 147 2.18 15.24 -4.90
C GLY A 147 2.28 15.99 -6.20
N LYS A 148 1.27 16.76 -6.58
CA LYS A 148 1.27 17.51 -7.83
C LYS A 148 2.31 18.64 -7.74
N PRO A 149 3.18 18.84 -8.75
CA PRO A 149 3.95 20.07 -8.84
C PRO A 149 2.98 21.25 -8.94
N ALA A 150 3.25 22.30 -8.17
CA ALA A 150 2.54 23.58 -8.26
C ALA A 150 2.80 24.23 -9.63
#